data_AF-A0A2N8DPX3-F1
#
_entry.id   AF-A0A2N8DPX3-F1
#
_cell.length_a   1.000
_cell.length_b   1.000
_cell.length_c   1.000
_cell.angle_alpha   90.00
_cell.angle_beta   90.00
_cell.angle_gamma   90.00
#
_symmetry.space_group_name_H-M   'P 1'
#
loop_
_entity.id
_entity.type
_entity.pdbx_description
1 polymer ?
#
loop_
_entity_poly.entity_id
_entity_poly.type
_entity_poly.pdbx_seq_one_letter_code
_entity_poly.pdbx_strand_id
1 'polypeptide(L)'
;MYKKEIEFDKNNKARIYQLIMLKGHCLFAGDMLDLDLGAKVEPKLGHTFFSDMSGAVDVLLYFFMNDEVTNCLPERGPLQELFAELKTEHFKEEDERLFRMAMDDIKDMYGNRVEYMIGSSFLDFTVSSYSVFEFWMGRLYESIKETDAKRREKKEAFVKEQIGEYNAKTEPERQQILKNIMEKSSPFMSGKGKVDYIFSKMPSDLDDLDFHKEVVEFYGALRNTVHNLGIHKGHRDYELSLGSGEVTLRIGESHRTSNWSTSIELCYKLVAIYVAAITSLGKVNEDLCVIYK
;
A
#
# COMPACT_ATOMS: atom_id res chain seq x y z
N MET A 1 -4.16 45.39 1.64
CA MET A 1 -3.45 44.28 2.31
C MET A 1 -4.53 43.34 2.83
N TYR A 2 -4.79 42.23 2.14
CA TYR A 2 -5.83 41.28 2.54
C TYR A 2 -5.48 40.72 3.92
N LYS A 3 -6.36 40.94 4.91
CA LYS A 3 -6.28 40.22 6.19
C LYS A 3 -6.59 38.76 5.85
N LYS A 4 -5.62 37.88 6.09
CA LYS A 4 -5.84 36.44 5.94
C LYS A 4 -6.77 36.01 7.07
N GLU A 5 -8.08 36.00 6.83
CA GLU A 5 -9.09 35.56 7.81
C GLU A 5 -9.12 34.04 7.99
N ILE A 6 -8.41 33.31 7.13
CA ILE A 6 -8.37 31.84 7.13
C ILE A 6 -6.98 31.35 7.51
N GLU A 7 -6.89 30.64 8.64
CA GLU A 7 -5.69 29.97 9.10
C GLU A 7 -5.81 28.45 8.92
N PHE A 8 -5.00 27.92 8.02
CA PHE A 8 -4.89 26.48 7.76
C PHE A 8 -4.03 25.77 8.83
N ASP A 9 -4.44 24.57 9.23
CA ASP A 9 -3.71 23.71 10.17
C ASP A 9 -2.31 23.38 9.65
N LYS A 10 -1.33 23.49 10.54
CA LYS A 10 0.09 23.33 10.20
C LYS A 10 0.39 21.90 9.76
N ASN A 11 -0.18 20.90 10.42
CA ASN A 11 0.11 19.50 10.18
C ASN A 11 -0.56 19.02 8.90
N ASN A 12 -1.81 19.40 8.66
CA ASN A 12 -2.53 19.10 7.42
C ASN A 12 -1.84 19.73 6.21
N LYS A 13 -1.40 20.99 6.28
CA LYS A 13 -0.59 21.59 5.20
C LYS A 13 0.66 20.79 4.87
N ALA A 14 1.37 20.30 5.88
CA ALA A 14 2.57 19.49 5.68
C ALA A 14 2.24 18.16 5.00
N ARG A 15 1.17 17.48 5.43
CA ARG A 15 0.68 16.23 4.82
C ARG A 15 0.24 16.44 3.38
N ILE A 16 -0.56 17.48 3.12
CA ILE A 16 -1.02 17.86 1.77
C ILE A 16 0.18 18.11 0.86
N TYR A 17 1.16 18.89 1.32
CA TYR A 17 2.37 19.14 0.54
C TYR A 17 3.12 17.85 0.21
N GLN A 18 3.34 16.97 1.18
CA GLN A 18 4.04 15.69 0.95
C GLN A 18 3.28 14.78 -0.01
N LEU A 19 1.95 14.74 0.05
CA LEU A 19 1.10 13.99 -0.88
C LEU A 19 1.15 14.58 -2.29
N ILE A 20 1.13 15.91 -2.44
CA ILE A 20 1.31 16.58 -3.73
C ILE A 20 2.67 16.21 -4.33
N MET A 21 3.73 16.26 -3.52
CA MET A 21 5.06 15.86 -3.97
C MET A 21 5.08 14.37 -4.36
N LEU A 22 4.41 13.48 -3.61
CA LEU A 22 4.42 12.03 -3.88
C LEU A 22 3.70 11.74 -5.19
N LYS A 23 2.55 12.40 -5.39
CA LYS A 23 1.83 12.38 -6.67
C LYS A 23 2.73 12.88 -7.80
N GLY A 24 3.40 14.01 -7.61
CA GLY A 24 4.33 14.57 -8.61
C GLY A 24 5.45 13.60 -8.98
N HIS A 25 6.05 12.93 -7.99
CA HIS A 25 7.06 11.91 -8.22
C HIS A 25 6.52 10.70 -9.01
N CYS A 26 5.30 10.26 -8.72
CA CYS A 26 4.66 9.18 -9.48
C CYS A 26 4.41 9.63 -10.93
N LEU A 27 3.78 10.79 -11.15
CA LEU A 27 3.50 11.29 -12.49
C LEU A 27 4.77 11.47 -13.32
N PHE A 28 5.80 12.09 -12.73
CA PHE A 28 7.09 12.28 -13.40
C PHE A 28 7.77 10.95 -13.73
N ALA A 29 7.74 9.97 -12.82
CA ALA A 29 8.30 8.65 -13.09
C ALA A 29 7.51 7.90 -14.18
N GLY A 30 6.20 8.10 -14.26
CA GLY A 30 5.36 7.63 -15.37
C GLY A 30 5.79 8.24 -16.70
N ASP A 31 5.98 9.57 -16.75
CA ASP A 31 6.43 10.27 -17.96
C ASP A 31 7.82 9.77 -18.40
N MET A 32 8.74 9.59 -17.44
CA MET A 32 10.08 9.05 -17.72
C MET A 32 10.04 7.61 -18.24
N LEU A 33 9.16 6.77 -17.69
CA LEU A 33 8.93 5.42 -18.20
C LEU A 33 8.43 5.45 -19.65
N ASP A 34 7.48 6.32 -19.98
CA ASP A 34 6.99 6.47 -21.36
C ASP A 34 8.10 6.89 -22.33
N LEU A 35 9.00 7.79 -21.90
CA LEU A 35 10.19 8.16 -22.67
C LEU A 35 11.14 6.98 -22.88
N ASP A 36 11.43 6.21 -21.84
CA ASP A 36 12.31 5.02 -21.90
C ASP A 36 11.74 3.93 -22.81
N LEU A 37 10.41 3.81 -22.87
CA LEU A 37 9.70 2.89 -23.75
C LEU A 37 9.59 3.40 -25.21
N GLY A 38 10.14 4.58 -25.50
CA GLY A 38 10.10 5.17 -26.84
C GLY A 38 8.70 5.52 -27.31
N ALA A 39 7.77 5.81 -26.38
CA ALA A 39 6.40 6.17 -26.71
C ALA A 39 6.38 7.45 -27.54
N LYS A 40 6.06 7.32 -28.84
CA LYS A 40 5.90 8.45 -29.74
C LYS A 40 4.54 9.10 -29.52
N VAL A 41 4.54 10.18 -28.73
CA VAL A 41 3.66 11.36 -28.90
C VAL A 41 2.18 11.23 -28.51
N GLU A 42 1.67 10.08 -28.10
CA GLU A 42 0.35 10.01 -27.42
C GLU A 42 0.46 9.29 -26.07
N PRO A 43 -0.12 9.85 -24.98
CA PRO A 43 -0.17 9.17 -23.70
C PRO A 43 -0.87 7.83 -23.91
N LYS A 44 -0.13 6.76 -23.70
CA LYS A 44 -0.68 5.42 -23.76
C LYS A 44 -1.72 5.32 -22.64
N LEU A 45 -2.98 5.10 -23.00
CA LEU A 45 -4.16 4.96 -22.10
C LEU A 45 -4.09 3.73 -21.16
N GLY A 46 -2.89 3.30 -20.76
CA GLY A 46 -2.64 2.14 -19.93
C GLY A 46 -2.37 2.48 -18.46
N HIS A 47 -2.52 1.47 -17.62
CA HIS A 47 -2.12 1.49 -16.21
C HIS A 47 -0.64 1.13 -16.08
N THR A 48 0.07 1.85 -15.22
CA THR A 48 1.45 1.58 -14.80
C THR A 48 1.52 1.57 -13.27
N PHE A 49 2.62 1.07 -12.70
CA PHE A 49 2.87 1.17 -11.27
C PHE A 49 2.72 2.62 -10.78
N PHE A 50 3.23 3.56 -11.56
CA PHE A 50 3.21 4.98 -11.21
C PHE A 50 1.83 5.60 -11.31
N SER A 51 1.04 5.28 -12.35
CA SER A 51 -0.34 5.79 -12.46
C SER A 51 -1.24 5.22 -11.37
N ASP A 52 -1.09 3.93 -11.06
CA ASP A 52 -1.88 3.26 -10.03
C ASP A 52 -1.49 3.77 -8.63
N MET A 53 -0.20 4.01 -8.39
CA MET A 53 0.27 4.62 -7.14
C MET A 53 -0.23 6.05 -7.00
N SER A 54 -0.21 6.85 -8.08
CA SER A 54 -0.83 8.17 -8.10
C SER A 54 -2.33 8.09 -7.76
N GLY A 55 -3.04 7.08 -8.26
CA GLY A 55 -4.44 6.85 -7.92
C GLY A 55 -4.66 6.58 -6.43
N ALA A 56 -3.78 5.81 -5.79
CA ALA A 56 -3.82 5.60 -4.34
C ALA A 56 -3.59 6.91 -3.55
N VAL A 57 -2.71 7.78 -4.04
CA VAL A 57 -2.45 9.11 -3.45
C VAL A 57 -3.67 10.03 -3.58
N ASP A 58 -4.41 9.96 -4.69
CA ASP A 58 -5.54 10.85 -4.97
C ASP A 58 -6.63 10.77 -3.91
N VAL A 59 -6.94 9.57 -3.43
CA VAL A 59 -7.99 9.37 -2.41
C VAL A 59 -7.62 10.09 -1.11
N LEU A 60 -6.38 9.90 -0.63
CA LEU A 60 -5.92 10.50 0.61
C LEU A 60 -5.70 12.00 0.48
N LEU A 61 -5.18 12.46 -0.66
CA LEU A 61 -4.99 13.88 -0.95
C LEU A 61 -6.34 14.60 -1.01
N TYR A 62 -7.33 14.02 -1.70
CA TYR A 62 -8.69 14.56 -1.77
C TYR A 62 -9.32 14.67 -0.37
N PHE A 63 -9.15 13.64 0.47
CA PHE A 63 -9.62 13.67 1.86
C PHE A 63 -9.02 14.85 2.64
N PHE A 64 -7.69 14.99 2.67
CA PHE A 64 -7.04 16.08 3.43
C PHE A 64 -7.32 17.46 2.86
N MET A 65 -7.38 17.61 1.53
CA MET A 65 -7.71 18.89 0.93
C MET A 65 -9.14 19.31 1.29
N ASN A 66 -10.11 18.40 1.25
CA ASN A 66 -11.48 18.72 1.64
C ASN A 66 -11.60 19.00 3.13
N ASP A 67 -11.02 18.15 4.00
CA ASP A 67 -11.03 18.38 5.45
C ASP A 67 -10.48 19.77 5.78
N GLU A 68 -9.35 20.14 5.18
CA GLU A 68 -8.71 21.43 5.40
C GLU A 68 -9.55 22.60 4.89
N VAL A 69 -10.15 22.49 3.70
CA VAL A 69 -11.05 23.50 3.15
C VAL A 69 -12.30 23.66 4.02
N THR A 70 -12.89 22.56 4.51
CA THR A 70 -14.07 22.61 5.37
C THR A 70 -13.75 23.14 6.75
N ASN A 71 -12.60 22.82 7.31
CA ASN A 71 -12.15 23.31 8.63
C ASN A 71 -11.95 24.83 8.66
N CYS A 72 -11.74 25.44 7.50
CA CYS A 72 -11.58 26.89 7.35
C CYS A 72 -12.90 27.66 7.32
N LEU A 73 -14.03 26.97 7.18
CA LEU A 73 -15.34 27.60 7.19
C LEU A 73 -15.87 27.73 8.62
N PRO A 74 -16.68 28.76 8.93
CA PRO A 74 -17.39 28.84 10.20
C PRO A 74 -18.16 27.55 10.49
N GLU A 75 -18.06 27.03 11.72
CA GLU A 75 -18.71 25.77 12.14
C GLU A 75 -18.34 24.53 11.29
N ARG A 76 -17.16 24.54 10.65
CA ARG A 76 -16.69 23.53 9.68
C ARG A 76 -17.53 23.45 8.40
N GLY A 77 -18.19 24.55 8.04
CA GLY A 77 -18.98 24.67 6.83
C GLY A 77 -20.47 24.40 7.05
N PRO A 78 -21.27 24.33 5.97
CA PRO A 78 -22.72 24.31 6.05
C PRO A 78 -23.27 22.92 6.40
N LEU A 79 -22.66 22.23 7.37
CA LEU A 79 -23.02 20.86 7.72
C LEU A 79 -24.43 20.80 8.34
N GLN A 80 -24.78 21.78 9.17
CA GLN A 80 -26.11 21.84 9.78
C GLN A 80 -27.19 22.20 8.74
N GLU A 81 -26.88 23.06 7.79
CA GLU A 81 -27.74 23.41 6.67
C GLU A 81 -27.97 22.20 5.76
N LEU A 82 -26.90 21.46 5.42
CA LEU A 82 -27.01 20.21 4.67
C LEU A 82 -27.93 19.22 5.39
N PHE A 83 -27.79 19.07 6.71
CA PHE A 83 -28.68 18.19 7.47
C PHE A 83 -30.13 18.67 7.52
N ALA A 84 -30.36 19.98 7.56
CA ALA A 84 -31.69 20.55 7.49
C ALA A 84 -32.34 20.33 6.11
N GLU A 85 -31.57 20.49 5.04
CA GLU A 85 -32.01 20.20 3.67
C GLU A 85 -32.33 18.72 3.47
N LEU A 86 -31.42 17.82 3.87
CA LEU A 86 -31.66 16.37 3.84
C LEU A 86 -32.92 15.98 4.61
N LYS A 87 -33.15 16.61 5.77
CA LYS A 87 -34.37 16.39 6.55
C LYS A 87 -35.60 16.92 5.83
N THR A 88 -35.51 18.04 5.12
CA THR A 88 -36.65 18.61 4.40
C THR A 88 -37.01 17.80 3.16
N GLU A 89 -36.02 17.30 2.43
CA GLU A 89 -36.21 16.66 1.13
C GLU A 89 -36.48 15.15 1.22
N HIS A 90 -35.95 14.47 2.24
CA HIS A 90 -35.92 13.01 2.27
C HIS A 90 -36.46 12.37 3.56
N PHE A 91 -36.71 13.14 4.61
CA PHE A 91 -37.17 12.59 5.88
C PHE A 91 -38.59 12.04 5.81
N LYS A 92 -38.80 10.91 6.46
CA LYS A 92 -40.11 10.37 6.79
C LYS A 92 -40.23 10.27 8.30
N GLU A 93 -41.40 10.54 8.86
CA GLU A 93 -41.62 10.50 10.31
C GLU A 93 -41.27 9.13 10.92
N GLU A 94 -41.46 8.04 10.17
CA GLU A 94 -41.07 6.68 10.57
C GLU A 94 -39.56 6.51 10.81
N ASP A 95 -38.72 7.37 10.23
CA ASP A 95 -37.27 7.34 10.35
C ASP A 95 -36.72 8.22 11.50
N GLU A 96 -37.58 8.93 12.26
CA GLU A 96 -37.17 9.93 13.26
C GLU A 96 -36.08 9.44 14.20
N ARG A 97 -36.26 8.24 14.75
CA ARG A 97 -35.32 7.66 15.70
C ARG A 97 -33.97 7.37 15.04
N LEU A 98 -33.97 6.78 13.85
CA LEU A 98 -32.75 6.41 13.13
C LEU A 98 -31.99 7.65 12.68
N PHE A 99 -32.71 8.65 12.12
CA PHE A 99 -32.14 9.91 11.68
C PHE A 99 -31.44 10.64 12.83
N ARG A 100 -32.11 10.77 13.98
CA ARG A 100 -31.50 11.42 15.16
C ARG A 100 -30.25 10.68 15.65
N MET A 101 -30.30 9.34 15.75
CA MET A 101 -29.14 8.55 16.19
C MET A 101 -27.95 8.72 15.25
N ALA A 102 -28.17 8.69 13.93
CA ALA A 102 -27.11 8.90 12.95
C ALA A 102 -26.54 10.32 13.03
N MET A 103 -27.41 11.33 13.20
CA MET A 103 -27.00 12.73 13.33
C MET A 103 -26.11 12.98 14.54
N ASP A 104 -26.43 12.37 15.69
CA ASP A 104 -25.62 12.49 16.90
C ASP A 104 -24.26 11.81 16.72
N ASP A 105 -24.22 10.62 16.10
CA ASP A 105 -22.96 9.91 15.80
C ASP A 105 -22.10 10.67 14.78
N ILE A 106 -22.71 11.26 13.74
CA ILE A 106 -21.98 12.08 12.76
C ILE A 106 -21.39 13.32 13.44
N LYS A 107 -22.13 13.99 14.34
CA LYS A 107 -21.58 15.12 15.10
C LYS A 107 -20.38 14.70 15.96
N ASP A 108 -20.44 13.53 16.61
CA ASP A 108 -19.31 12.97 17.34
C ASP A 108 -18.13 12.65 16.42
N MET A 109 -18.39 12.15 15.20
CA MET A 109 -17.38 11.87 14.18
C MET A 109 -16.57 13.12 13.79
N TYR A 110 -17.24 14.25 13.55
CA TYR A 110 -16.61 15.54 13.22
C TYR A 110 -15.98 16.25 14.44
N GLY A 111 -16.24 15.77 15.65
CA GLY A 111 -15.71 16.31 16.90
C GLY A 111 -14.66 15.41 17.54
N ASN A 112 -15.10 14.42 18.31
CA ASN A 112 -14.25 13.62 19.17
C ASN A 112 -13.46 12.53 18.42
N ARG A 113 -13.91 12.11 17.22
CA ARG A 113 -13.30 10.98 16.49
C ARG A 113 -12.45 11.40 15.27
N VAL A 114 -12.12 12.68 15.11
CA VAL A 114 -11.34 13.16 13.95
C VAL A 114 -9.99 12.44 13.80
N GLU A 115 -9.23 12.26 14.87
CA GLU A 115 -7.95 11.53 14.84
C GLU A 115 -8.11 10.06 14.44
N TYR A 116 -9.22 9.43 14.86
CA TYR A 116 -9.55 8.07 14.44
C TYR A 116 -9.82 8.03 12.93
N MET A 117 -10.59 8.99 12.41
CA MET A 117 -10.86 9.08 10.97
C MET A 117 -9.59 9.29 10.15
N ILE A 118 -8.68 10.17 10.61
CA ILE A 118 -7.36 10.37 10.00
C ILE A 118 -6.57 9.05 9.97
N GLY A 119 -6.51 8.35 11.10
CA GLY A 119 -5.82 7.06 11.20
C GLY A 119 -6.40 5.99 10.27
N SER A 120 -7.74 5.93 10.16
CA SER A 120 -8.43 5.05 9.21
C SER A 120 -8.09 5.40 7.75
N SER A 121 -8.10 6.67 7.38
CA SER A 121 -7.71 7.09 6.02
C SER A 121 -6.26 6.72 5.68
N PHE A 122 -5.34 6.81 6.65
CA PHE A 122 -3.97 6.34 6.45
C PHE A 122 -3.83 4.82 6.36
N LEU A 123 -4.67 4.06 7.08
CA LEU A 123 -4.73 2.61 6.94
C LEU A 123 -5.21 2.22 5.53
N ASP A 124 -6.25 2.87 5.02
CA ASP A 124 -6.76 2.64 3.66
C ASP A 124 -5.73 3.03 2.59
N PHE A 125 -5.02 4.15 2.80
CA PHE A 125 -3.90 4.54 1.95
C PHE A 125 -2.79 3.48 1.96
N THR A 126 -2.46 2.93 3.14
CA THR A 126 -1.48 1.84 3.28
C THR A 126 -1.95 0.58 2.53
N VAL A 127 -3.21 0.20 2.69
CA VAL A 127 -3.76 -1.00 2.03
C VAL A 127 -3.71 -0.82 0.51
N SER A 128 -4.19 0.31 0.00
CA SER A 128 -4.25 0.58 -1.44
C SER A 128 -2.85 0.66 -2.07
N SER A 129 -1.93 1.45 -1.52
CA SER A 129 -0.58 1.60 -2.09
C SER A 129 0.24 0.31 -2.00
N TYR A 130 0.13 -0.46 -0.91
CA TYR A 130 0.80 -1.75 -0.82
C TYR A 130 0.23 -2.76 -1.81
N SER A 131 -1.09 -2.74 -2.05
CA SER A 131 -1.71 -3.60 -3.06
C SER A 131 -1.24 -3.26 -4.48
N VAL A 132 -1.07 -1.98 -4.81
CA VAL A 132 -0.43 -1.55 -6.07
C VAL A 132 1.00 -2.11 -6.15
N PHE A 133 1.80 -1.90 -5.10
CA PHE A 133 3.18 -2.42 -5.05
C PHE A 133 3.25 -3.94 -5.22
N GLU A 134 2.46 -4.70 -4.46
CA GLU A 134 2.44 -6.17 -4.53
C GLU A 134 2.02 -6.68 -5.90
N PHE A 135 1.05 -6.03 -6.54
CA PHE A 135 0.62 -6.38 -7.89
C PHE A 135 1.74 -6.21 -8.92
N TRP A 136 2.38 -5.03 -8.95
CA TRP A 136 3.41 -4.72 -9.93
C TRP A 136 4.72 -5.48 -9.68
N MET A 137 5.10 -5.70 -8.42
CA MET A 137 6.18 -6.63 -8.07
C MET A 137 5.81 -8.07 -8.48
N GLY A 138 4.54 -8.45 -8.34
CA GLY A 138 4.04 -9.73 -8.84
C GLY A 138 4.28 -9.91 -10.34
N ARG A 139 3.98 -8.89 -11.16
CA ARG A 139 4.27 -8.91 -12.61
C ARG A 139 5.77 -9.01 -12.90
N LEU A 140 6.58 -8.21 -12.19
CA LEU A 140 8.04 -8.26 -12.33
C LEU A 140 8.57 -9.67 -12.04
N TYR A 141 8.08 -10.31 -10.98
CA TYR A 141 8.42 -11.69 -10.64
C TYR A 141 8.07 -12.68 -11.76
N GLU A 142 6.87 -12.57 -12.35
CA GLU A 142 6.44 -13.44 -13.45
C GLU A 142 7.38 -13.36 -14.66
N SER A 143 7.98 -12.19 -14.89
CA SER A 143 8.94 -11.95 -15.98
C SER A 143 10.32 -12.59 -15.79
N ILE A 144 10.70 -12.88 -14.54
CA ILE A 144 12.04 -13.38 -14.19
C ILE A 144 12.03 -14.83 -13.71
N LYS A 145 10.88 -15.34 -13.24
CA LYS A 145 10.77 -16.68 -12.66
C LYS A 145 11.10 -17.80 -13.66
N GLU A 146 10.80 -17.60 -14.94
CA GLU A 146 10.97 -18.62 -15.99
C GLU A 146 12.40 -18.63 -16.56
N THR A 147 13.10 -17.51 -16.48
CA THR A 147 14.51 -17.41 -16.88
C THR A 147 15.48 -18.04 -15.89
N ASP A 148 15.01 -18.46 -14.71
CA ASP A 148 15.84 -19.03 -13.65
C ASP A 148 15.96 -20.56 -13.74
N ALA A 149 16.81 -21.04 -14.65
CA ALA A 149 17.12 -22.47 -14.79
C ALA A 149 17.52 -23.12 -13.44
N LYS A 150 18.27 -22.40 -12.59
CA LYS A 150 18.69 -22.90 -11.27
C LYS A 150 17.51 -23.18 -10.33
N ARG A 151 16.43 -22.38 -10.41
CA ARG A 151 15.22 -22.63 -9.63
C ARG A 151 14.54 -23.91 -10.09
N ARG A 152 14.43 -24.11 -11.40
CA ARG A 152 13.86 -25.34 -11.98
C ARG A 152 14.66 -26.56 -11.56
N GLU A 153 15.99 -26.49 -11.67
CA GLU A 153 16.91 -27.55 -11.25
C GLU A 153 16.79 -27.87 -9.75
N LYS A 154 16.77 -26.87 -8.87
CA LYS A 154 16.58 -27.09 -7.42
C LYS A 154 15.24 -27.75 -7.12
N LYS A 155 14.17 -27.32 -7.79
CA LYS A 155 12.83 -27.89 -7.61
C LYS A 155 12.79 -29.34 -8.10
N GLU A 156 13.40 -29.61 -9.24
CA GLU A 156 13.52 -30.96 -9.80
C GLU A 156 14.36 -31.87 -8.90
N ALA A 157 15.48 -31.39 -8.35
CA ALA A 157 16.31 -32.12 -7.40
C ALA A 157 15.54 -32.46 -6.11
N PHE A 158 14.83 -31.50 -5.53
CA PHE A 158 13.98 -31.73 -4.36
C PHE A 158 12.89 -32.78 -4.63
N VAL A 159 12.21 -32.70 -5.77
CA VAL A 159 11.18 -33.68 -6.13
C VAL A 159 11.79 -35.08 -6.32
N LYS A 160 12.95 -35.19 -6.98
CA LYS A 160 13.67 -36.46 -7.14
C LYS A 160 14.06 -37.07 -5.80
N GLU A 161 14.59 -36.26 -4.88
CA GLU A 161 14.94 -36.68 -3.52
C GLU A 161 13.71 -37.20 -2.76
N GLN A 162 12.61 -36.44 -2.75
CA GLN A 162 11.38 -36.83 -2.06
C GLN A 162 10.72 -38.08 -2.69
N ILE A 163 10.80 -38.27 -4.01
CA ILE A 163 10.35 -39.51 -4.67
C ILE A 163 11.22 -40.70 -4.22
N GLY A 164 12.54 -40.49 -4.10
CA GLY A 164 13.45 -41.49 -3.54
C GLY A 164 13.05 -41.91 -2.12
N GLU A 165 12.80 -40.94 -1.24
CA GLU A 165 12.32 -41.18 0.12
C GLU A 165 10.94 -41.88 0.14
N TYR A 166 10.01 -41.43 -0.70
CA TYR A 166 8.67 -42.02 -0.82
C TYR A 166 8.74 -43.52 -1.13
N ASN A 167 9.59 -43.90 -2.08
CA ASN A 167 9.76 -45.29 -2.48
C ASN A 167 10.40 -46.16 -1.38
N ALA A 168 11.21 -45.56 -0.49
CA ALA A 168 11.90 -46.26 0.60
C ALA A 168 11.07 -46.41 1.89
N LYS A 169 9.92 -45.75 1.99
CA LYS A 169 9.07 -45.69 3.20
C LYS A 169 7.77 -46.48 3.04
N THR A 170 7.03 -46.67 4.13
CA THR A 170 5.68 -47.28 4.15
C THR A 170 4.61 -46.25 4.54
N GLU A 171 3.33 -46.58 4.37
CA GLU A 171 2.25 -45.77 4.96
C GLU A 171 2.37 -45.79 6.49
N PRO A 172 2.20 -44.67 7.21
CA PRO A 172 1.71 -43.34 6.82
C PRO A 172 2.81 -42.30 6.46
N GLU A 173 4.10 -42.65 6.54
CA GLU A 173 5.20 -41.72 6.24
C GLU A 173 5.15 -41.25 4.77
N ARG A 174 4.69 -42.11 3.86
CA ARG A 174 4.42 -41.79 2.46
C ARG A 174 3.43 -40.65 2.26
N GLN A 175 2.35 -40.60 3.04
CA GLN A 175 1.38 -39.48 2.97
C GLN A 175 2.02 -38.15 3.37
N GLN A 176 2.89 -38.14 4.39
CA GLN A 176 3.60 -36.92 4.79
C GLN A 176 4.57 -36.46 3.69
N ILE A 177 5.26 -37.38 3.02
CA ILE A 177 6.15 -37.06 1.90
C ILE A 177 5.35 -36.50 0.71
N LEU A 178 4.22 -37.11 0.35
CA LEU A 178 3.34 -36.57 -0.71
C LEU A 178 2.82 -35.17 -0.37
N LYS A 179 2.44 -34.93 0.88
CA LYS A 179 2.03 -33.61 1.35
C LYS A 179 3.18 -32.60 1.20
N ASN A 180 4.39 -32.96 1.62
CA ASN A 180 5.57 -32.11 1.46
C ASN A 180 5.87 -31.81 -0.01
N ILE A 181 5.75 -32.81 -0.91
CA ILE A 181 5.88 -32.60 -2.35
C ILE A 181 4.83 -31.62 -2.84
N MET A 182 3.54 -31.81 -2.52
CA MET A 182 2.48 -30.91 -2.98
C MET A 182 2.68 -29.48 -2.48
N GLU A 183 3.05 -29.30 -1.21
CA GLU A 183 3.25 -27.98 -0.60
C GLU A 183 4.47 -27.27 -1.19
N LYS A 184 5.64 -27.93 -1.25
CA LYS A 184 6.90 -27.32 -1.72
C LYS A 184 7.04 -27.29 -3.23
N SER A 185 6.30 -28.14 -3.94
CA SER A 185 6.26 -28.15 -5.41
C SER A 185 5.13 -27.29 -5.98
N SER A 186 4.33 -26.66 -5.12
CA SER A 186 3.26 -25.75 -5.56
C SER A 186 3.81 -24.70 -6.53
N PRO A 187 3.11 -24.41 -7.65
CA PRO A 187 3.45 -23.29 -8.50
C PRO A 187 3.11 -21.95 -7.83
N PHE A 188 2.26 -21.97 -6.80
CA PHE A 188 1.82 -20.79 -6.09
C PHE A 188 2.89 -20.29 -5.11
N MET A 189 3.23 -19.00 -5.22
CA MET A 189 4.11 -18.30 -4.30
C MET A 189 3.35 -17.10 -3.75
N SER A 190 3.43 -16.90 -2.43
CA SER A 190 2.80 -15.76 -1.76
C SER A 190 3.37 -14.43 -2.29
N GLY A 191 2.64 -13.33 -2.16
CA GLY A 191 3.12 -12.01 -2.57
C GLY A 191 4.45 -11.64 -1.90
N LYS A 192 4.58 -11.86 -0.59
CA LYS A 192 5.87 -11.74 0.14
C LYS A 192 6.97 -12.59 -0.52
N GLY A 193 6.70 -13.86 -0.82
CA GLY A 193 7.68 -14.73 -1.47
C GLY A 193 8.11 -14.25 -2.86
N LYS A 194 7.21 -13.62 -3.63
CA LYS A 194 7.54 -13.01 -4.93
C LYS A 194 8.47 -11.80 -4.76
N VAL A 195 8.20 -10.95 -3.77
CA VAL A 195 9.03 -9.78 -3.46
C VAL A 195 10.40 -10.21 -2.94
N ASP A 196 10.46 -11.17 -2.01
CA ASP A 196 11.72 -11.73 -1.49
C ASP A 196 12.56 -12.33 -2.62
N TYR A 197 11.92 -13.00 -3.57
CA TYR A 197 12.60 -13.54 -4.75
C TYR A 197 13.19 -12.43 -5.62
N ILE A 198 12.45 -11.32 -5.85
CA ILE A 198 12.97 -10.17 -6.59
C ILE A 198 14.20 -9.59 -5.89
N PHE A 199 14.13 -9.35 -4.57
CA PHE A 199 15.29 -8.88 -3.81
C PHE A 199 16.49 -9.83 -3.91
N SER A 200 16.26 -11.14 -3.97
CA SER A 200 17.35 -12.12 -4.14
C SER A 200 18.06 -12.07 -5.50
N LYS A 201 17.46 -11.39 -6.49
CA LYS A 201 18.01 -11.18 -7.84
C LYS A 201 18.61 -9.79 -8.03
N MET A 202 18.36 -8.87 -7.11
CA MET A 202 18.97 -7.55 -7.14
C MET A 202 20.44 -7.64 -6.71
N PRO A 203 21.32 -6.76 -7.21
CA PRO A 203 22.72 -6.71 -6.78
C PRO A 203 22.85 -6.54 -5.27
N SER A 204 23.74 -7.30 -4.65
CA SER A 204 23.93 -7.27 -3.20
C SER A 204 24.60 -5.99 -2.69
N ASP A 205 25.27 -5.28 -3.59
CA ASP A 205 25.92 -3.98 -3.38
C ASP A 205 25.01 -2.79 -3.69
N LEU A 206 23.73 -3.04 -4.01
CA LEU A 206 22.76 -1.97 -4.13
C LEU A 206 22.57 -1.29 -2.77
N ASP A 207 22.82 0.02 -2.74
CA ASP A 207 22.62 0.84 -1.55
C ASP A 207 21.24 0.59 -0.93
N ASP A 208 21.22 0.51 0.40
CA ASP A 208 20.02 0.37 1.23
C ASP A 208 19.15 -0.88 0.97
N LEU A 209 19.66 -1.95 0.32
CA LEU A 209 18.87 -3.16 0.04
C LEU A 209 18.26 -3.80 1.30
N ASP A 210 19.00 -3.85 2.41
CA ASP A 210 18.47 -4.40 3.67
C ASP A 210 17.40 -3.50 4.27
N PHE A 211 17.59 -2.18 4.21
CA PHE A 211 16.58 -1.22 4.63
C PHE A 211 15.32 -1.29 3.74
N HIS A 212 15.46 -1.52 2.44
CA HIS A 212 14.32 -1.76 1.54
C HIS A 212 13.50 -2.98 1.95
N LYS A 213 14.16 -4.08 2.34
CA LYS A 213 13.47 -5.28 2.86
C LYS A 213 12.72 -4.95 4.14
N GLU A 214 13.36 -4.23 5.06
CA GLU A 214 12.73 -3.79 6.32
C GLU A 214 11.49 -2.93 6.08
N VAL A 215 11.57 -1.97 5.15
CA VAL A 215 10.44 -1.12 4.74
C VAL A 215 9.29 -1.97 4.20
N VAL A 216 9.55 -2.87 3.23
CA VAL A 216 8.50 -3.74 2.67
C VAL A 216 7.88 -4.61 3.74
N GLU A 217 8.69 -5.17 4.64
CA GLU A 217 8.20 -6.05 5.70
C GLU A 217 7.33 -5.29 6.70
N PHE A 218 7.76 -4.10 7.11
CA PHE A 218 6.97 -3.21 7.96
C PHE A 218 5.66 -2.81 7.28
N TYR A 219 5.72 -2.33 6.03
CA TYR A 219 4.55 -1.87 5.27
C TYR A 219 3.53 -3.00 5.08
N GLY A 220 4.01 -4.19 4.75
CA GLY A 220 3.17 -5.39 4.65
C GLY A 220 2.55 -5.81 5.98
N ALA A 221 3.29 -5.70 7.09
CA ALA A 221 2.76 -5.95 8.43
C ALA A 221 1.67 -4.92 8.80
N LEU A 222 1.91 -3.64 8.52
CA LEU A 222 0.95 -2.56 8.74
C LEU A 222 -0.33 -2.79 7.93
N ARG A 223 -0.20 -3.09 6.62
CA ARG A 223 -1.32 -3.43 5.75
C ARG A 223 -2.15 -4.59 6.30
N ASN A 224 -1.51 -5.61 6.85
CA ASN A 224 -2.21 -6.79 7.38
C ASN A 224 -3.04 -6.51 8.65
N THR A 225 -2.84 -5.35 9.29
CA THR A 225 -3.70 -4.93 10.41
C THR A 225 -5.14 -4.62 9.99
N VAL A 226 -5.41 -4.38 8.70
CA VAL A 226 -6.78 -4.16 8.19
C VAL A 226 -7.71 -5.33 8.51
N HIS A 227 -7.18 -6.56 8.50
CA HIS A 227 -7.93 -7.79 8.85
C HIS A 227 -8.25 -7.92 10.34
N ASN A 228 -7.69 -7.02 11.15
CA ASN A 228 -7.76 -7.02 12.61
C ASN A 228 -8.15 -5.64 13.16
N LEU A 229 -8.89 -4.84 12.39
CA LEU A 229 -9.37 -3.51 12.80
C LEU A 229 -8.22 -2.55 13.20
N GLY A 230 -7.09 -2.66 12.50
CA GLY A 230 -5.90 -1.85 12.77
C GLY A 230 -5.03 -2.36 13.92
N ILE A 231 -5.29 -3.56 14.46
CA ILE A 231 -4.49 -4.18 15.53
C ILE A 231 -3.48 -5.18 14.95
N HIS A 232 -2.21 -5.07 15.37
CA HIS A 232 -1.17 -6.01 14.95
C HIS A 232 -1.30 -7.36 15.66
N LYS A 233 -1.42 -8.43 14.88
CA LYS A 233 -1.42 -9.82 15.38
C LYS A 233 -0.27 -10.65 14.82
N GLY A 234 0.81 -9.98 14.40
CA GLY A 234 2.01 -10.66 13.90
C GLY A 234 2.78 -11.39 15.01
N HIS A 235 3.93 -11.95 14.62
CA HIS A 235 4.79 -12.75 15.50
C HIS A 235 5.97 -11.96 16.08
N ARG A 236 6.15 -10.70 15.67
CA ARG A 236 7.18 -9.79 16.19
C ARG A 236 6.70 -8.34 16.15
N ASP A 237 7.32 -7.52 16.96
CA ASP A 237 7.19 -6.06 16.90
C ASP A 237 8.02 -5.50 15.74
N TYR A 238 7.62 -4.33 15.25
CA TYR A 238 8.37 -3.59 14.25
C TYR A 238 8.58 -2.15 14.69
N GLU A 239 9.74 -1.61 14.35
CA GLU A 239 10.13 -0.23 14.59
C GLU A 239 10.97 0.24 13.41
N LEU A 240 10.62 1.41 12.88
CA LEU A 240 11.37 2.05 11.80
C LEU A 240 11.58 3.52 12.13
N SER A 241 12.83 3.96 11.97
CA SER A 241 13.21 5.36 12.03
C SER A 241 13.26 5.93 10.62
N LEU A 242 12.44 6.94 10.35
CA LEU A 242 12.34 7.62 9.06
C LEU A 242 12.73 9.09 9.21
N GLY A 243 13.00 9.78 8.10
CA GLY A 243 13.34 11.21 8.15
C GLY A 243 12.21 12.06 8.75
N SER A 244 10.97 11.63 8.57
CA SER A 244 9.76 12.30 9.08
C SER A 244 9.38 11.92 10.52
N GLY A 245 10.03 10.91 11.11
CA GLY A 245 9.80 10.48 12.49
C GLY A 245 9.90 8.97 12.68
N GLU A 246 9.55 8.52 13.88
CA GLU A 246 9.51 7.10 14.24
C GLU A 246 8.11 6.52 14.06
N VAL A 247 8.07 5.28 13.56
CA VAL A 247 6.85 4.49 13.44
C VAL A 247 7.05 3.11 14.08
N THR A 248 6.08 2.70 14.89
CA THR A 248 6.12 1.42 15.62
C THR A 248 4.84 0.63 15.41
N LEU A 249 4.99 -0.69 15.40
CA LEU A 249 3.90 -1.66 15.27
C LEU A 249 4.14 -2.79 16.27
N ARG A 250 3.52 -2.69 17.45
CA ARG A 250 3.66 -3.67 18.53
C ARG A 250 2.52 -4.67 18.53
N ILE A 251 2.80 -5.91 18.88
CA ILE A 251 1.80 -6.98 18.95
C ILE A 251 0.68 -6.59 19.94
N GLY A 252 -0.56 -6.75 19.51
CA GLY A 252 -1.75 -6.41 20.29
C GLY A 252 -2.11 -4.94 20.27
N GLU A 253 -1.32 -4.09 19.62
CA GLU A 253 -1.56 -2.65 19.54
C GLU A 253 -1.87 -2.19 18.11
N SER A 254 -2.51 -1.03 18.01
CA SER A 254 -2.53 -0.26 16.77
C SER A 254 -1.18 0.38 16.51
N HIS A 255 -0.87 0.59 15.23
CA HIS A 255 0.35 1.27 14.86
C HIS A 255 0.42 2.66 15.50
N ARG A 256 1.62 3.07 15.90
CA ARG A 256 1.85 4.38 16.49
C ARG A 256 2.88 5.12 15.66
N THR A 257 2.60 6.39 15.40
CA THR A 257 3.52 7.31 14.77
C THR A 257 3.55 8.61 15.54
N SER A 258 4.73 9.22 15.62
CA SER A 258 4.89 10.59 16.11
C SER A 258 4.40 11.62 15.09
N ASN A 259 4.33 11.24 13.81
CA ASN A 259 3.94 12.10 12.71
C ASN A 259 3.39 11.27 11.54
N TRP A 260 2.13 11.45 11.20
CA TRP A 260 1.47 10.79 10.07
C TRP A 260 2.17 10.95 8.70
N SER A 261 3.09 11.91 8.58
CA SER A 261 4.02 12.02 7.44
C SER A 261 4.83 10.73 7.21
N THR A 262 5.06 9.92 8.25
CA THR A 262 5.76 8.63 8.14
C THR A 262 5.08 7.69 7.16
N SER A 263 3.74 7.66 7.13
CA SER A 263 2.99 6.80 6.21
C SER A 263 3.16 7.24 4.75
N ILE A 264 3.28 8.55 4.51
CA ILE A 264 3.56 9.11 3.18
C ILE A 264 4.99 8.78 2.76
N GLU A 265 5.96 8.96 3.67
CA GLU A 265 7.37 8.62 3.43
C GLU A 265 7.57 7.12 3.15
N LEU A 266 6.88 6.24 3.88
CA LEU A 266 6.89 4.81 3.58
C LEU A 266 6.43 4.52 2.14
N CYS A 267 5.42 5.24 1.65
CA CYS A 267 4.94 5.07 0.28
C CYS A 267 5.96 5.58 -0.76
N TYR A 268 6.65 6.70 -0.48
CA TYR A 268 7.80 7.13 -1.27
C TYR A 268 8.87 6.04 -1.37
N LYS A 269 9.15 5.35 -0.26
CA LYS A 269 10.12 4.26 -0.26
C LYS A 269 9.63 3.08 -1.11
N LEU A 270 8.34 2.72 -1.10
CA LEU A 270 7.81 1.70 -2.02
C LEU A 270 8.02 2.08 -3.49
N VAL A 271 7.81 3.35 -3.86
CA VAL A 271 8.08 3.84 -5.22
C VAL A 271 9.56 3.69 -5.57
N ALA A 272 10.46 4.11 -4.69
CA ALA A 272 11.91 3.98 -4.90
C ALA A 272 12.34 2.52 -5.02
N ILE A 273 11.78 1.62 -4.19
CA ILE A 273 12.06 0.18 -4.22
C ILE A 273 11.64 -0.43 -5.55
N TYR A 274 10.45 -0.08 -6.06
CA TYR A 274 9.99 -0.57 -7.36
C TYR A 274 10.92 -0.10 -8.49
N VAL A 275 11.29 1.19 -8.51
CA VAL A 275 12.24 1.76 -9.47
C VAL A 275 13.58 1.03 -9.42
N ALA A 276 14.11 0.81 -8.22
CA ALA A 276 15.36 0.08 -8.03
C ALA A 276 15.26 -1.36 -8.57
N ALA A 277 14.14 -2.04 -8.34
CA ALA A 277 13.92 -3.40 -8.82
C ALA A 277 13.87 -3.48 -10.35
N ILE A 278 13.09 -2.61 -11.02
CA ILE A 278 13.00 -2.65 -12.50
C ILE A 278 14.31 -2.26 -13.18
N THR A 279 15.04 -1.31 -12.59
CA THR A 279 16.31 -0.81 -13.13
C THR A 279 17.42 -1.84 -12.96
N SER A 280 17.60 -2.37 -11.75
CA SER A 280 18.65 -3.33 -11.46
C SER A 280 18.49 -4.67 -12.19
N LEU A 281 17.25 -5.05 -12.50
CA LEU A 281 16.96 -6.25 -13.27
C LEU A 281 16.94 -6.02 -14.79
N GLY A 282 17.09 -4.78 -15.26
CA GLY A 282 17.01 -4.43 -16.68
C GLY A 282 15.65 -4.77 -17.29
N LYS A 283 14.56 -4.58 -16.54
CA LYS A 283 13.19 -5.00 -16.92
C LYS A 283 12.27 -3.85 -17.32
N VAL A 284 12.82 -2.77 -17.84
CA VAL A 284 12.03 -1.68 -18.43
C VAL A 284 11.54 -2.12 -19.81
N ASN A 285 10.33 -2.65 -19.88
CA ASN A 285 9.65 -2.93 -21.14
C ASN A 285 8.13 -2.72 -21.03
N GLU A 286 7.49 -2.55 -22.18
CA GLU A 286 6.07 -2.19 -22.28
C GLU A 286 5.16 -3.28 -21.69
N ASP A 287 5.43 -4.55 -22.00
CA ASP A 287 4.64 -5.70 -21.53
C ASP A 287 4.66 -5.86 -20.00
N LEU A 288 5.69 -5.38 -19.32
CA LEU A 288 5.86 -5.52 -17.88
C LEU A 288 5.36 -4.31 -17.11
N CYS A 289 5.62 -3.12 -17.64
CA CYS A 289 5.39 -1.85 -16.95
C CYS A 289 4.07 -1.19 -17.33
N VAL A 290 3.38 -1.67 -18.37
CA VAL A 290 2.12 -1.09 -18.86
C VAL A 290 1.03 -2.15 -19.02
N ILE A 291 -0.20 -1.81 -18.68
CA ILE A 291 -1.43 -2.57 -18.96
C ILE A 291 -2.35 -1.68 -19.79
N TYR A 292 -2.53 -1.99 -21.05
CA TYR A 292 -3.51 -1.29 -21.89
C TYR A 292 -4.93 -1.58 -21.43
N LYS A 293 -5.77 -0.54 -21.46
CA LYS A 293 -7.22 -0.68 -21.32
C LYS A 293 -7.84 -1.31 -22.56
#